data_AF-A0A820ITX7-F1
#
_entry.id   AF-A0A820ITX7-F1
#
_cell.length_a   1.000
_cell.length_b   1.000
_cell.length_c   1.000
_cell.angle_alpha   90.00
_cell.angle_beta   90.00
_cell.angle_gamma   90.00
#
_symmetry.space_group_name_H-M   'P 1'
#
loop_
_entity.id
_entity.type
_entity.pdbx_description
1 polymer ?
#
loop_
_entity_poly.entity_id
_entity_poly.type
_entity_poly.pdbx_seq_one_letter_code
_entity_poly.pdbx_strand_id
1 'polypeptide(L)'
;STSINFICELKNDTIRAINQAPSDYCKEKIKNISCQIDSTPNFFPTSLPRFCPIRKGNFGDIIGCISNDDNSTYSTNKLQVFNTDIMCIDHCLKLSVPFAGNV
;
A
#
# COMPACT_ATOMS: atom_id res chain seq x y z
N SER A 1 13.19 18.46 33.44
CA SER A 1 12.73 17.18 32.87
C SER A 1 11.44 16.78 33.54
N THR A 2 10.32 16.91 32.84
CA THR A 2 8.99 16.59 33.39
C THR A 2 8.57 15.26 32.78
N SER A 3 8.81 14.16 33.50
CA SER A 3 8.39 12.82 33.07
C SER A 3 6.87 12.71 33.27
N ILE A 4 6.11 12.84 32.18
CA ILE A 4 4.66 12.63 32.20
C ILE A 4 4.43 11.12 32.29
N ASN A 5 4.04 10.66 33.49
CA ASN A 5 3.74 9.26 33.73
C ASN A 5 2.31 8.99 33.26
N PHE A 6 2.15 8.52 32.02
CA PHE A 6 0.83 8.14 31.51
C PHE A 6 0.39 6.84 32.17
N ILE A 7 -0.60 6.92 33.06
CA ILE A 7 -1.30 5.76 33.61
C ILE A 7 -2.34 5.35 32.56
N CYS A 8 -1.94 4.50 31.61
CA CYS A 8 -2.85 3.88 30.65
C CYS A 8 -2.68 2.35 30.70
N GLU A 9 -3.77 1.62 30.44
CA GLU A 9 -3.73 0.17 30.36
C GLU A 9 -3.09 -0.25 29.04
N LEU A 10 -1.93 -0.92 29.10
CA LEU A 10 -1.21 -1.36 27.91
C LEU A 10 -1.80 -2.66 27.37
N LYS A 11 -2.10 -2.68 26.07
CA LYS A 11 -2.52 -3.90 25.36
C LYS A 11 -1.37 -4.91 25.28
N ASN A 12 -1.71 -6.19 25.18
CA ASN A 12 -0.74 -7.29 25.13
C ASN A 12 0.31 -7.12 24.02
N ASP A 13 -0.09 -6.60 22.85
CA ASP A 13 0.83 -6.37 21.73
C ASP A 13 1.83 -5.26 22.03
N THR A 14 1.40 -4.20 22.73
CA THR A 14 2.30 -3.13 23.20
C THR A 14 3.29 -3.68 24.23
N ILE A 15 2.86 -4.53 25.16
CA ILE A 15 3.74 -5.16 26.15
C ILE A 15 4.82 -6.02 25.45
N ARG A 16 4.43 -6.80 24.43
CA ARG A 16 5.38 -7.58 23.63
C ARG A 16 6.41 -6.68 22.95
N ALA A 17 5.97 -5.59 22.32
CA ALA A 17 6.86 -4.63 21.67
C ALA A 17 7.84 -3.95 22.66
N ILE A 18 7.38 -3.61 23.86
CA ILE A 18 8.22 -3.04 24.94
C ILE A 18 9.29 -4.04 25.37
N ASN A 19 8.92 -5.31 25.56
CA ASN A 19 9.86 -6.34 26.00
C ASN A 19 10.94 -6.64 24.95
N GLN A 20 10.65 -6.41 23.67
CA GLN A 20 11.60 -6.59 22.57
C GLN A 20 12.48 -5.35 22.31
N ALA A 21 12.13 -4.19 22.88
CA ALA A 21 12.83 -2.94 22.59
C ALA A 21 14.21 -2.88 23.28
N PRO A 22 15.29 -2.53 22.54
CA PRO A 22 16.66 -2.66 23.03
C PRO A 22 17.10 -1.54 24.00
N SER A 23 16.40 -0.40 24.00
CA SER A 23 16.74 0.76 24.84
C SER A 23 15.54 1.23 25.64
N ASP A 24 15.80 1.77 26.84
CA ASP A 24 14.75 2.28 27.71
C ASP A 24 14.05 3.49 27.10
N TYR A 25 14.77 4.30 26.32
CA TYR A 25 14.18 5.37 25.51
C TYR A 25 13.12 4.84 24.53
N CYS A 26 13.41 3.72 23.86
CA CYS A 26 12.44 3.11 22.93
C CYS A 26 11.22 2.58 23.69
N LYS A 27 11.43 1.92 24.84
CA LYS A 27 10.34 1.46 25.71
C LYS A 27 9.43 2.61 26.15
N GLU A 28 10.01 3.74 26.56
CA GLU A 28 9.27 4.93 26.98
C GLU A 28 8.45 5.52 25.82
N LYS A 29 9.05 5.64 24.63
CA LYS A 29 8.33 6.10 23.43
C LYS A 29 7.14 5.22 23.07
N ILE A 30 7.32 3.89 23.11
CA ILE A 30 6.26 2.93 22.80
C ILE A 30 5.10 3.11 23.80
N LYS A 31 5.40 3.19 25.10
CA LYS A 31 4.38 3.43 26.14
C LYS A 31 3.62 4.74 25.88
N ASN A 32 4.35 5.83 25.67
CA ASN A 32 3.77 7.15 25.48
C ASN A 32 2.83 7.19 24.26
N ILE A 33 3.29 6.70 23.12
CA ILE A 33 2.48 6.65 21.88
C ILE A 33 1.27 5.74 22.06
N SER A 34 1.42 4.58 22.71
CA SER A 34 0.30 3.68 22.98
C SER A 34 -0.78 4.37 23.83
N CYS A 35 -0.38 5.09 24.89
CA CYS A 35 -1.32 5.85 25.70
C CYS A 35 -1.97 6.99 24.93
N GLN A 36 -1.24 7.67 24.03
CA GLN A 36 -1.78 8.72 23.18
C GLN A 36 -2.82 8.18 22.20
N ILE A 37 -2.59 7.01 21.60
CA ILE A 37 -3.55 6.35 20.70
C ILE A 37 -4.87 6.09 21.42
N ASP A 38 -4.83 5.59 22.66
CA ASP A 38 -6.04 5.21 23.40
C ASP A 38 -6.76 6.43 24.03
N SER A 39 -6.03 7.49 24.39
CA SER A 39 -6.60 8.70 25.00
C SER A 39 -7.05 9.77 23.99
N THR A 40 -6.50 9.76 22.78
CA THR A 40 -6.78 10.78 21.76
C THR A 40 -7.87 10.28 20.80
N PRO A 41 -9.07 10.87 20.82
CA PRO A 41 -10.06 10.57 19.79
C PRO A 41 -9.50 10.95 18.41
N ASN A 42 -9.70 10.08 17.43
CA ASN A 42 -9.22 10.26 16.05
C ASN A 42 -7.69 10.37 15.92
N PHE A 43 -6.93 9.66 16.76
CA PHE A 43 -5.47 9.56 16.61
C PHE A 43 -5.07 9.10 15.20
N PHE A 44 -5.85 8.17 14.62
CA PHE A 44 -5.76 7.80 13.21
C PHE A 44 -6.89 8.44 12.42
N PRO A 45 -6.62 8.95 11.20
CA PRO A 45 -7.68 9.46 10.33
C PRO A 45 -8.63 8.32 9.93
N THR A 46 -9.93 8.57 9.99
CA THR A 46 -10.96 7.59 9.61
C THR A 46 -11.09 7.41 8.10
N SER A 47 -10.61 8.38 7.32
CA SER A 47 -10.59 8.33 5.86
C SER A 47 -9.38 9.07 5.30
N LEU A 48 -8.86 8.54 4.19
CA LEU A 48 -7.80 9.18 3.41
C LEU A 48 -8.41 9.65 2.08
N PRO A 49 -8.26 10.93 1.71
CA PRO A 49 -8.74 11.43 0.43
C PRO A 49 -8.00 10.77 -0.73
N ARG A 50 -8.74 10.31 -1.74
CA ARG A 50 -8.18 9.80 -2.99
C ARG A 50 -7.99 10.96 -3.97
N PHE A 51 -6.75 11.37 -4.19
CA PHE A 51 -6.41 12.39 -5.19
C PHE A 51 -6.09 11.83 -6.58
N CYS A 52 -6.08 10.51 -6.73
CA CYS A 52 -5.81 9.90 -8.03
C CYS A 52 -6.88 10.34 -9.04
N PRO A 53 -6.51 11.00 -10.17
CA PRO A 53 -7.46 11.52 -11.16
C PRO A 53 -8.18 10.41 -11.92
N ILE A 54 -7.71 9.17 -11.80
CA ILE A 54 -8.29 8.00 -12.46
C ILE A 54 -9.55 7.58 -11.69
N ARG A 55 -10.71 7.75 -12.33
CA ARG A 55 -12.00 7.24 -11.84
C ARG A 55 -11.90 5.73 -11.64
N LYS A 56 -12.48 5.24 -10.54
CA LYS A 56 -12.62 3.81 -10.26
C LYS A 56 -13.31 3.16 -11.48
N GLY A 57 -12.61 2.30 -12.21
CA GLY A 57 -13.17 1.56 -13.35
C GLY A 57 -12.66 1.98 -14.74
N ASN A 58 -11.85 3.03 -14.87
CA ASN A 58 -11.23 3.38 -16.16
C ASN A 58 -9.92 2.60 -16.35
N PHE A 59 -10.02 1.28 -16.45
CA PHE A 59 -8.91 0.40 -16.86
C PHE A 59 -9.34 -0.33 -18.13
N GLY A 60 -8.40 -0.58 -19.04
CA GLY A 60 -8.71 -1.24 -20.31
C GLY A 60 -9.23 -0.31 -21.41
N ASP A 61 -8.96 1.00 -21.32
CA ASP A 61 -9.18 1.90 -22.46
C ASP A 61 -8.36 1.41 -23.66
N ILE A 62 -9.03 1.25 -24.80
CA ILE A 62 -8.42 0.72 -26.01
C ILE A 62 -7.57 1.84 -26.65
N ILE A 63 -6.25 1.69 -26.58
CA ILE A 63 -5.28 2.60 -27.19
C ILE A 63 -5.04 2.32 -28.69
N GLY A 64 -5.66 1.26 -29.23
CA GLY A 64 -5.54 0.84 -30.63
C GLY A 64 -4.43 -0.20 -30.87
N CYS A 65 -4.26 -0.60 -32.14
CA CYS A 65 -3.18 -1.49 -32.57
C CYS A 65 -1.93 -0.67 -32.88
N ILE A 66 -0.80 -1.05 -32.30
CA ILE A 66 0.50 -0.40 -32.51
C ILE A 66 1.32 -1.30 -33.45
N SER A 67 1.96 -0.73 -34.48
CA SER A 67 2.85 -1.51 -35.35
C SER A 67 4.07 -1.98 -34.56
N ASN A 68 4.43 -3.25 -34.69
CA ASN A 68 5.61 -3.85 -34.06
C ASN A 68 6.94 -3.44 -34.73
N ASP A 69 6.92 -2.54 -35.72
CA ASP A 69 8.13 -2.10 -36.44
C ASP A 69 9.11 -1.33 -35.53
N ASP A 70 8.60 -0.72 -34.45
CA ASP A 70 9.40 -0.03 -33.46
C ASP A 70 9.72 -0.97 -32.30
N ASN A 71 10.86 -1.66 -32.39
CA ASN A 71 11.47 -2.51 -31.35
C ASN A 71 11.83 -1.78 -30.04
N SER A 72 11.25 -0.59 -29.78
CA SER A 72 11.51 0.20 -28.60
C SER A 72 10.27 0.26 -27.71
N THR A 73 10.43 -0.25 -26.49
CA THR A 73 9.73 0.25 -25.28
C THR A 73 8.41 -0.41 -24.88
N TYR A 74 8.14 -1.67 -25.22
CA TYR A 74 7.17 -2.48 -24.47
C TYR A 74 7.86 -3.71 -23.92
N SER A 75 8.00 -3.78 -22.59
CA SER A 75 8.63 -4.92 -21.91
C SER A 75 7.80 -6.16 -22.19
N THR A 76 8.28 -7.00 -23.11
CA THR A 76 7.70 -8.28 -23.49
C THR A 76 7.96 -9.32 -22.40
N ASN A 77 7.41 -9.08 -21.22
CA ASN A 77 7.42 -10.08 -20.16
C ASN A 77 6.47 -11.21 -20.56
N LYS A 78 7.06 -12.27 -21.13
CA LYS A 78 6.49 -13.58 -21.49
C LYS A 78 5.12 -13.53 -22.18
N LEU A 79 5.15 -13.82 -23.48
CA LEU A 79 4.00 -14.23 -24.29
C LEU A 79 3.24 -15.36 -23.58
N GLN A 80 2.16 -14.99 -22.90
CA GLN A 80 1.18 -15.92 -22.38
C GLN A 80 -0.05 -15.78 -23.28
N VAL A 81 -0.52 -16.90 -23.83
CA VAL A 81 -1.71 -16.89 -24.68
C VAL A 81 -2.92 -16.69 -23.77
N PHE A 82 -3.52 -15.50 -23.84
CA PHE A 82 -4.76 -15.19 -23.16
C PHE A 82 -5.93 -15.42 -24.12
N ASN A 83 -6.93 -16.17 -23.67
CA ASN A 83 -8.09 -16.49 -24.51
C ASN A 83 -9.09 -15.33 -24.63
N THR A 84 -8.95 -14.29 -23.81
CA THR A 84 -9.76 -13.07 -23.85
C THR A 84 -8.92 -11.86 -23.44
N ASP A 85 -9.30 -10.68 -23.90
CA ASP A 85 -8.64 -9.41 -23.54
C ASP A 85 -8.68 -9.16 -22.03
N ILE A 86 -9.78 -9.54 -21.37
CA ILE A 86 -9.95 -9.41 -19.92
C ILE A 86 -8.87 -10.19 -19.17
N MET A 87 -8.53 -11.41 -19.62
CA MET A 87 -7.48 -12.21 -18.98
C MET A 87 -6.10 -11.56 -19.12
N CYS A 88 -5.80 -10.95 -20.27
CA CYS A 88 -4.56 -10.21 -20.49
C CYS A 88 -4.50 -8.96 -19.59
N ILE A 89 -5.56 -8.17 -19.57
CA ILE A 89 -5.68 -6.97 -18.73
C ILE A 89 -5.50 -7.32 -17.26
N ASP A 90 -6.19 -8.34 -16.75
CA ASP A 90 -6.09 -8.77 -15.34
C ASP A 90 -4.68 -9.26 -14.99
N HIS A 91 -4.02 -9.97 -15.90
CA HIS A 91 -2.64 -10.41 -15.71
C HIS A 91 -1.68 -9.22 -15.62
N CYS A 92 -1.79 -8.29 -16.57
CA CYS A 92 -0.99 -7.07 -16.62
C CYS A 92 -1.20 -6.18 -15.37
N LEU A 93 -2.43 -6.05 -14.90
CA LEU A 93 -2.74 -5.34 -13.65
C LEU A 93 -2.06 -5.97 -12.43
N LYS A 94 -2.06 -7.31 -12.33
CA LYS A 94 -1.35 -8.04 -11.24
C LYS A 94 0.16 -7.83 -11.29
N LEU A 95 0.72 -7.70 -12.49
CA LEU A 95 2.14 -7.40 -12.69
C LEU A 95 2.47 -5.90 -12.54
N SER A 96 1.49 -5.06 -12.23
CA SER A 96 1.65 -3.60 -12.14
C SER A 96 2.27 -2.98 -13.41
N VAL A 97 1.97 -3.54 -14.59
CA VAL A 97 2.37 -2.95 -15.87
C VAL A 97 1.28 -2.00 -16.38
N PRO A 98 1.65 -0.83 -16.93
CA PRO A 98 0.70 0.21 -17.32
C PRO A 98 -0.09 -0.10 -18.59
N PHE A 99 0.37 -1.06 -19.41
CA PHE A 99 -0.24 -1.43 -20.67
C PHE A 99 -0.40 -2.94 -20.77
N ALA A 100 -1.51 -3.36 -21.38
CA ALA A 100 -1.77 -4.74 -21.76
C ALA A 100 -1.88 -4.78 -23.29
N GLY A 101 -1.36 -5.86 -23.89
CA GLY A 101 -1.38 -6.06 -25.32
C GLY A 101 -1.39 -7.54 -25.65
N ASN A 102 -2.14 -7.90 -26.68
CA ASN A 102 -2.16 -9.23 -27.27
C ASN A 102 -1.61 -9.11 -28.70
N VAL A 103 -0.98 -10.19 -29.18
CA VAL A 103 -0.45 -10.31 -30.55
C VAL A 103 -1.45 -11.03 -31.43
#